data_AF-A0A3D0XWT6-F1
#
_entry.id   AF-A0A3D0XWT6-F1
#
_cell.length_a   1.000
_cell.length_b   1.000
_cell.length_c   1.000
_cell.angle_alpha   90.00
_cell.angle_beta   90.00
_cell.angle_gamma   90.00
#
_symmetry.space_group_name_H-M   'P 1'
#
loop_
_entity.id
_entity.type
_entity.pdbx_description
1 polymer ?
#
loop_
_entity_poly.entity_id
_entity_poly.type
_entity_poly.pdbx_seq_one_letter_code
_entity_poly.pdbx_strand_id
1 'polypeptide(L)'
;MPITVIGAGLAGCEAAWQIAQNGEEAVLIEMKPQKYTPAHKSPTFAELICSNSLKAERVTSAAGLLKEEMYRMGSLLVPCALQTRVPAGGALAVDRVKFSALVTEKIHQNVNIHCVEQECTEIPESGITVIATGPLTSDALAAKIEHLCGDSLRFYDAAAPIITAESLDRDRIFAASRYGKGEGEDYLNCPMNREEYENFYTELVHAQRAPLHGCDVQDPKVYEGCMPIEVMAQRGPDTIRFGPLKPVGLRDPHTGHRPWAVVQLRRE
;
A
#
# COMPACT_ATOMS: atom_id res chain seq x y z
N MET A 1 -18.53 -21.11 -17.40
CA MET A 1 -19.17 -20.51 -16.21
C MET A 1 -18.54 -19.15 -16.03
N PRO A 2 -19.32 -18.07 -15.87
CA PRO A 2 -18.75 -16.74 -15.75
C PRO A 2 -17.87 -16.62 -14.51
N ILE A 3 -16.81 -15.82 -14.62
CA ILE A 3 -15.87 -15.53 -13.53
C ILE A 3 -16.36 -14.28 -12.80
N THR A 4 -16.50 -14.36 -11.49
CA THR A 4 -16.99 -13.23 -10.68
C THR A 4 -15.84 -12.30 -10.32
N VAL A 5 -16.03 -11.00 -10.48
CA VAL A 5 -15.10 -9.96 -10.03
C VAL A 5 -15.86 -9.02 -9.09
N ILE A 6 -15.41 -8.91 -7.85
CA ILE A 6 -16.08 -8.08 -6.82
C ILE A 6 -15.30 -6.78 -6.62
N GLY A 7 -15.94 -5.65 -6.93
CA GLY A 7 -15.41 -4.30 -6.86
C GLY A 7 -14.90 -3.81 -8.22
N ALA A 8 -15.39 -2.65 -8.69
CA ALA A 8 -15.00 -2.03 -9.95
C ALA A 8 -14.00 -0.86 -9.75
N GLY A 9 -13.04 -1.06 -8.84
CA GLY A 9 -11.84 -0.22 -8.75
C GLY A 9 -10.85 -0.49 -9.89
N LEU A 10 -9.63 0.05 -9.79
CA LEU A 10 -8.59 -0.14 -10.81
C LEU A 10 -8.33 -1.64 -11.08
N ALA A 11 -8.11 -2.43 -10.02
CA ALA A 11 -7.81 -3.86 -10.15
C ALA A 11 -8.98 -4.66 -10.73
N GLY A 12 -10.22 -4.39 -10.29
CA GLY A 12 -11.40 -5.11 -10.75
C GLY A 12 -11.73 -4.82 -12.22
N CYS A 13 -11.58 -3.58 -12.67
CA CYS A 13 -11.75 -3.25 -14.09
C CYS A 13 -10.72 -3.95 -14.97
N GLU A 14 -9.44 -4.00 -14.57
CA GLU A 14 -8.44 -4.79 -15.31
C GLU A 14 -8.74 -6.29 -15.28
N ALA A 15 -9.14 -6.84 -14.12
CA ALA A 15 -9.46 -8.26 -14.02
C ALA A 15 -10.61 -8.64 -14.96
N ALA A 16 -11.73 -7.91 -14.90
CA ALA A 16 -12.88 -8.14 -15.77
C ALA A 16 -12.52 -7.97 -17.25
N TRP A 17 -11.70 -6.97 -17.57
CA TRP A 17 -11.20 -6.76 -18.93
C TRP A 17 -10.35 -7.93 -19.42
N GLN A 18 -9.39 -8.38 -18.62
CA GLN A 18 -8.52 -9.50 -19.00
C GLN A 18 -9.30 -10.81 -19.15
N ILE A 19 -10.28 -11.08 -18.29
CA ILE A 19 -11.19 -12.22 -18.43
C ILE A 19 -11.90 -12.17 -19.80
N ALA A 20 -12.52 -11.03 -20.11
CA ALA A 20 -13.22 -10.83 -21.38
C ALA A 20 -12.32 -10.94 -22.61
N GLN A 21 -11.11 -10.38 -22.55
CA GLN A 21 -10.13 -10.44 -23.63
C GLN A 21 -9.59 -11.86 -23.89
N ASN A 22 -9.69 -12.75 -22.90
CA ASN A 22 -9.34 -14.16 -23.05
C ASN A 22 -10.55 -15.04 -23.46
N GLY A 23 -11.68 -14.42 -23.83
CA GLY A 23 -12.85 -15.12 -24.37
C GLY A 23 -13.80 -15.69 -23.31
N GLU A 24 -13.59 -15.37 -22.03
CA GLU A 24 -14.43 -15.79 -20.93
C GLU A 24 -15.40 -14.67 -20.51
N GLU A 25 -16.51 -15.04 -19.89
CA GLU A 25 -17.48 -14.08 -19.35
C GLU A 25 -17.08 -13.61 -17.94
N ALA A 26 -17.15 -12.31 -17.69
CA ALA A 26 -16.93 -11.71 -16.37
C ALA A 26 -18.25 -11.17 -15.80
N VAL A 27 -18.54 -11.46 -14.54
CA VAL A 27 -19.59 -10.77 -13.77
C VAL A 27 -18.92 -9.77 -12.85
N LEU A 28 -18.98 -8.49 -13.19
CA LEU A 28 -18.36 -7.40 -12.42
C LEU A 28 -19.40 -6.80 -11.46
N ILE A 29 -19.24 -7.04 -10.17
CA ILE A 29 -20.14 -6.56 -9.13
C ILE A 29 -19.57 -5.27 -8.53
N GLU A 30 -20.35 -4.19 -8.53
CA GLU A 30 -19.98 -2.91 -7.93
C GLU A 30 -21.13 -2.39 -7.07
N MET A 31 -20.82 -1.94 -5.85
CA MET A 31 -21.85 -1.45 -4.94
C MET A 31 -22.33 -0.04 -5.29
N LYS A 32 -21.49 0.75 -5.98
CA LYS A 32 -21.89 2.04 -6.54
C LYS A 32 -22.81 1.81 -7.76
N PRO A 33 -23.83 2.66 -7.97
CA PRO A 33 -24.15 3.87 -7.22
C PRO A 33 -25.08 3.65 -6.01
N GLN A 34 -25.49 2.42 -5.69
CA GLN A 34 -26.44 2.14 -4.61
C GLN A 34 -25.84 2.43 -3.23
N LYS A 35 -24.55 2.15 -3.05
CA LYS A 35 -23.79 2.38 -1.82
C LYS A 35 -22.40 2.88 -2.14
N TYR A 36 -21.91 3.85 -1.36
CA TYR A 36 -20.57 4.41 -1.49
C TYR A 36 -19.77 4.17 -0.21
N THR A 37 -18.46 3.94 -0.34
CA THR A 37 -17.54 4.08 0.80
C THR A 37 -17.45 5.57 1.21
N PRO A 38 -16.89 5.89 2.38
CA PRO A 38 -16.61 7.29 2.76
C PRO A 38 -15.72 8.09 1.78
N ALA A 39 -14.89 7.43 0.95
CA ALA A 39 -13.95 8.12 0.05
C ALA A 39 -14.48 8.34 -1.38
N HIS A 40 -15.35 7.46 -1.86
CA HIS A 40 -15.87 7.46 -3.23
C HIS A 40 -17.06 8.42 -3.39
N LYS A 41 -17.11 9.15 -4.50
CA LYS A 41 -18.16 10.17 -4.77
C LYS A 41 -18.78 10.05 -6.15
N SER A 42 -18.22 9.23 -7.03
CA SER A 42 -18.67 9.08 -8.41
C SER A 42 -19.34 7.73 -8.65
N PRO A 43 -20.43 7.65 -9.43
CA PRO A 43 -21.02 6.38 -9.82
C PRO A 43 -20.12 5.58 -10.79
N THR A 44 -19.12 6.23 -11.39
CA THR A 44 -18.21 5.61 -12.37
C THR A 44 -17.23 4.62 -11.74
N PHE A 45 -16.79 3.64 -12.52
CA PHE A 45 -15.75 2.69 -12.19
C PHE A 45 -14.35 3.32 -12.22
N ALA A 46 -13.35 2.66 -11.62
CA ALA A 46 -11.96 3.09 -11.60
C ALA A 46 -11.76 4.55 -11.11
N GLU A 47 -12.57 4.99 -10.16
CA GLU A 47 -12.49 6.33 -9.57
C GLU A 47 -11.15 6.56 -8.84
N LEU A 48 -10.49 7.69 -9.12
CA LEU A 48 -9.27 8.10 -8.44
C LEU A 48 -9.59 9.00 -7.23
N ILE A 49 -9.60 8.42 -6.03
CA ILE A 49 -9.99 9.11 -4.80
C ILE A 49 -8.90 10.04 -4.22
N CYS A 50 -7.61 9.74 -4.43
CA CYS A 50 -6.50 10.47 -3.82
C CYS A 50 -5.78 11.40 -4.82
N SER A 51 -4.71 10.95 -5.47
CA SER A 51 -3.96 11.71 -6.49
C SER A 51 -4.49 11.40 -7.89
N ASN A 52 -4.36 12.34 -8.83
CA ASN A 52 -4.60 12.07 -10.25
C ASN A 52 -3.33 11.62 -10.99
N SER A 53 -2.20 11.47 -10.29
CA SER A 53 -0.94 11.01 -10.86
C SER A 53 -0.83 9.48 -10.73
N LEU A 54 -0.61 8.82 -11.86
CA LEU A 54 -0.24 7.41 -11.97
C LEU A 54 1.28 7.23 -11.98
N LYS A 55 1.99 8.15 -11.30
CA LYS A 55 3.46 8.21 -11.15
C LYS A 55 4.21 8.39 -12.48
N ALA A 56 5.53 8.29 -12.41
CA ALA A 56 6.46 8.54 -13.52
C ALA A 56 6.13 7.70 -14.77
N GLU A 57 6.23 8.32 -15.95
CA GLU A 57 5.98 7.67 -17.25
C GLU A 57 7.22 6.97 -17.81
N ARG A 58 8.42 7.49 -17.51
CA ARG A 58 9.68 6.95 -18.05
C ARG A 58 9.88 5.48 -17.68
N VAL A 59 10.23 4.65 -18.68
CA VAL A 59 10.49 3.21 -18.51
C VAL A 59 11.69 2.90 -17.60
N THR A 60 12.56 3.87 -17.34
CA THR A 60 13.66 3.75 -16.37
C THR A 60 13.23 3.88 -14.91
N SER A 61 11.94 4.11 -14.65
CA SER A 61 11.35 4.07 -13.31
C SER A 61 10.47 2.82 -13.17
N ALA A 62 10.43 2.22 -11.98
CA ALA A 62 9.61 1.02 -11.74
C ALA A 62 8.15 1.22 -12.16
N ALA A 63 7.54 2.36 -11.80
CA ALA A 63 6.16 2.67 -12.18
C ALA A 63 5.97 2.86 -13.69
N GLY A 64 6.96 3.40 -14.41
CA GLY A 64 6.90 3.57 -15.86
C GLY A 64 7.10 2.25 -16.59
N LEU A 65 8.03 1.41 -16.14
CA LEU A 65 8.23 0.06 -16.65
C LEU A 65 6.95 -0.79 -16.50
N LEU A 66 6.34 -0.77 -15.31
CA LEU A 66 5.08 -1.48 -15.06
C LEU A 66 3.97 -1.03 -16.03
N LYS A 67 3.85 0.27 -16.32
CA LYS A 67 2.86 0.76 -17.29
C LYS A 67 3.13 0.28 -18.71
N GLU A 68 4.40 0.21 -19.11
CA GLU A 68 4.78 -0.34 -20.42
C GLU A 68 4.47 -1.84 -20.52
N GLU A 69 4.74 -2.61 -19.47
CA GLU A 69 4.38 -4.03 -19.38
C GLU A 69 2.86 -4.21 -19.47
N MET A 70 2.10 -3.47 -18.67
CA MET A 70 0.64 -3.46 -18.69
C MET A 70 0.10 -3.12 -20.09
N TYR A 71 0.66 -2.11 -20.76
CA TYR A 71 0.26 -1.73 -22.11
C TYR A 71 0.46 -2.90 -23.09
N ARG A 72 1.62 -3.56 -23.05
CA ARG A 72 1.93 -4.72 -23.90
C ARG A 72 1.06 -5.93 -23.60
N MET A 73 0.62 -6.08 -22.35
CA MET A 73 -0.31 -7.12 -21.91
C MET A 73 -1.78 -6.77 -22.18
N GLY A 74 -2.07 -5.72 -22.94
CA GLY A 74 -3.43 -5.38 -23.35
C GLY A 74 -4.27 -4.72 -22.25
N SER A 75 -3.63 -3.98 -21.34
CA SER A 75 -4.31 -3.19 -20.29
C SER A 75 -5.43 -2.30 -20.85
N LEU A 76 -6.53 -2.23 -20.09
CA LEU A 76 -7.59 -1.26 -20.27
C LEU A 76 -7.19 0.13 -19.76
N LEU A 77 -6.64 0.19 -18.55
CA LEU A 77 -6.43 1.43 -17.81
C LEU A 77 -5.33 2.29 -18.43
N VAL A 78 -4.24 1.69 -18.90
CA VAL A 78 -3.11 2.46 -19.47
C VAL A 78 -3.55 3.27 -20.69
N PRO A 79 -4.19 2.68 -21.73
CA PRO A 79 -4.75 3.46 -22.83
C PRO A 79 -5.75 4.54 -22.39
N CYS A 80 -6.63 4.25 -21.44
CA CYS A 80 -7.58 5.25 -20.91
C CYS A 80 -6.85 6.42 -20.23
N ALA A 81 -5.79 6.14 -19.48
CA ALA A 81 -4.96 7.16 -18.85
C ALA A 81 -4.21 8.02 -19.87
N LEU A 82 -3.68 7.41 -20.93
CA LEU A 82 -3.03 8.13 -22.02
C LEU A 82 -3.99 9.09 -22.73
N GLN A 83 -5.24 8.67 -22.97
CA GLN A 83 -6.27 9.48 -23.64
C GLN A 83 -6.80 10.63 -22.79
N THR A 84 -6.79 10.48 -21.47
CA THR A 84 -7.31 11.46 -20.51
C THR A 84 -6.21 12.24 -19.81
N ARG A 85 -5.01 12.23 -20.39
CA ARG A 85 -3.79 12.84 -19.85
C ARG A 85 -3.95 14.34 -19.61
N VAL A 86 -3.36 14.82 -18.52
CA VAL A 86 -3.13 16.24 -18.23
C VAL A 86 -1.64 16.51 -17.96
N PRO A 87 -1.13 17.75 -18.16
CA PRO A 87 0.28 18.07 -17.91
C PRO A 87 0.71 17.81 -16.47
N ALA A 88 1.81 17.06 -16.25
CA ALA A 88 2.29 16.71 -14.91
C ALA A 88 3.81 16.41 -14.79
N GLY A 89 4.66 17.18 -15.48
CA GLY A 89 6.10 17.20 -15.18
C GLY A 89 6.83 15.83 -15.23
N GLY A 90 6.47 14.98 -16.20
CA GLY A 90 7.08 13.65 -16.39
C GLY A 90 6.36 12.49 -15.71
N ALA A 91 5.30 12.77 -14.93
CA ALA A 91 4.33 11.77 -14.51
C ALA A 91 3.19 11.63 -15.52
N LEU A 92 2.60 10.43 -15.59
CA LEU A 92 1.31 10.24 -16.25
C LEU A 92 0.22 10.66 -15.28
N ALA A 93 -0.29 11.89 -15.41
CA ALA A 93 -1.47 12.32 -14.68
C ALA A 93 -2.69 12.40 -15.61
N VAL A 94 -3.87 12.24 -15.03
CA VAL A 94 -5.13 12.18 -15.77
C VAL A 94 -6.15 13.20 -15.26
N ASP A 95 -7.11 13.54 -16.11
CA ASP A 95 -8.38 14.11 -15.68
C ASP A 95 -9.21 12.98 -15.05
N ARG A 96 -9.46 13.03 -13.74
CA ARG A 96 -10.09 11.93 -12.98
C ARG A 96 -11.49 11.59 -13.48
N VAL A 97 -12.27 12.61 -13.84
CA VAL A 97 -13.66 12.45 -14.26
C VAL A 97 -13.67 11.80 -15.63
N LYS A 98 -12.86 12.32 -16.58
CA LYS A 98 -12.76 11.72 -17.92
C LYS A 98 -12.19 10.31 -17.88
N PHE A 99 -11.18 10.07 -17.04
CA PHE A 99 -10.55 8.75 -16.90
C PHE A 99 -11.56 7.70 -16.44
N SER A 100 -12.23 7.94 -15.31
CA SER A 100 -13.21 7.00 -14.76
C SER A 100 -14.41 6.80 -15.70
N ALA A 101 -14.90 7.87 -16.34
CA ALA A 101 -15.97 7.77 -17.32
C ALA A 101 -15.59 6.91 -18.53
N LEU A 102 -14.38 7.09 -19.08
CA LEU A 102 -13.89 6.34 -20.22
C LEU A 102 -13.67 4.84 -19.89
N VAL A 103 -13.16 4.54 -18.69
CA VAL A 103 -13.04 3.15 -18.22
C VAL A 103 -14.42 2.51 -18.10
N THR A 104 -15.37 3.22 -17.48
CA THR A 104 -16.76 2.76 -17.30
C THR A 104 -17.41 2.47 -18.64
N GLU A 105 -17.30 3.39 -19.59
CA GLU A 105 -17.84 3.24 -20.94
C GLU A 105 -17.30 1.97 -21.63
N LYS A 106 -15.97 1.78 -21.63
CA LYS A 106 -15.36 0.61 -22.25
C LYS A 106 -15.77 -0.72 -21.61
N ILE A 107 -15.92 -0.75 -20.29
CA ILE A 107 -16.40 -1.92 -19.57
C ILE A 107 -17.82 -2.27 -19.99
N HIS A 108 -18.75 -1.30 -20.00
CA HIS A 108 -20.13 -1.53 -20.40
C HIS A 108 -20.31 -1.88 -21.88
N GLN A 109 -19.40 -1.43 -22.75
CA GLN A 109 -19.42 -1.77 -24.18
C GLN A 109 -18.91 -3.19 -24.47
N ASN A 110 -18.24 -3.84 -23.51
CA ASN A 110 -17.73 -5.19 -23.69
C ASN A 110 -18.84 -6.22 -23.44
N VAL A 111 -19.24 -6.95 -24.48
CA VAL A 111 -20.33 -7.93 -24.43
C VAL A 111 -20.08 -9.11 -23.48
N ASN A 112 -18.82 -9.39 -23.16
CA ASN A 112 -18.43 -10.47 -22.24
C ASN A 112 -18.35 -9.99 -20.79
N ILE A 113 -18.63 -8.71 -20.49
CA ILE A 113 -18.62 -8.18 -19.13
C ILE A 113 -20.04 -7.81 -18.72
N HIS A 114 -20.56 -8.52 -17.72
CA HIS A 114 -21.87 -8.29 -17.13
C HIS A 114 -21.71 -7.50 -15.82
N CYS A 115 -22.05 -6.22 -15.86
CA CYS A 115 -22.03 -5.36 -14.69
C CYS A 115 -23.27 -5.60 -13.80
N VAL A 116 -23.05 -5.79 -12.51
CA VAL A 116 -24.11 -5.91 -11.50
C VAL A 116 -23.91 -4.81 -10.46
N GLU A 117 -24.81 -3.84 -10.46
CA GLU A 117 -24.78 -2.72 -9.51
C GLU A 117 -25.47 -3.14 -8.21
N GLN A 118 -24.72 -3.76 -7.30
CA GLN A 118 -25.19 -4.20 -5.99
C GLN A 118 -24.02 -4.35 -5.02
N GLU A 119 -24.25 -4.11 -3.72
CA GLU A 119 -23.32 -4.57 -2.70
C GLU A 119 -23.23 -6.10 -2.68
N CYS A 120 -22.00 -6.62 -2.78
CA CYS A 120 -21.71 -8.02 -2.59
C CYS A 120 -21.43 -8.27 -1.10
N THR A 121 -22.31 -9.01 -0.43
CA THR A 121 -22.19 -9.34 1.00
C THR A 121 -21.75 -10.79 1.26
N GLU A 122 -21.64 -11.59 0.20
CA GLU A 122 -21.33 -13.02 0.25
C GLU A 122 -20.29 -13.36 -0.83
N ILE A 123 -19.35 -14.25 -0.49
CA ILE A 123 -18.39 -14.77 -1.46
C ILE A 123 -19.04 -16.00 -2.12
N PRO A 124 -19.11 -16.08 -3.46
CA PRO A 124 -19.69 -17.25 -4.13
C PRO A 124 -19.06 -18.57 -3.67
N GLU A 125 -19.90 -19.55 -3.31
CA GLU A 125 -19.44 -20.86 -2.79
C GLU A 125 -18.75 -21.73 -3.86
N SER A 126 -18.96 -21.41 -5.14
CA SER A 126 -18.39 -22.15 -6.26
C SER A 126 -18.02 -21.21 -7.41
N GLY A 127 -17.18 -21.71 -8.32
CA GLY A 127 -16.64 -20.93 -9.44
C GLY A 127 -15.38 -20.16 -9.07
N ILE A 128 -14.82 -19.44 -10.06
CA ILE A 128 -13.64 -18.61 -9.89
C ILE A 128 -14.10 -17.20 -9.51
N THR A 129 -13.56 -16.66 -8.41
CA THR A 129 -13.88 -15.32 -7.92
C THR A 129 -12.61 -14.50 -7.69
N VAL A 130 -12.59 -13.29 -8.23
CA VAL A 130 -11.57 -12.26 -7.96
C VAL A 130 -12.16 -11.24 -7.00
N ILE A 131 -11.55 -11.06 -5.83
CA ILE A 131 -11.94 -10.03 -4.85
C ILE A 131 -11.02 -8.81 -5.04
N ALA A 132 -11.59 -7.70 -5.51
CA ALA A 132 -10.88 -6.47 -5.88
C ALA A 132 -11.52 -5.20 -5.25
N THR A 133 -11.99 -5.32 -4.01
CA THR A 133 -12.79 -4.30 -3.30
C THR A 133 -12.00 -3.13 -2.70
N GLY A 134 -10.67 -3.14 -2.85
CA GLY A 134 -9.80 -2.04 -2.43
C GLY A 134 -9.68 -1.88 -0.91
N PRO A 135 -9.06 -0.77 -0.45
CA PRO A 135 -8.71 -0.58 0.95
C PRO A 135 -9.93 -0.34 1.86
N LEU A 136 -11.07 0.05 1.29
CA LEU A 136 -12.32 0.35 2.00
C LEU A 136 -13.38 -0.70 1.68
N THR A 137 -13.01 -1.98 1.81
CA THR A 137 -13.93 -3.11 1.65
C THR A 137 -15.09 -2.99 2.65
N SER A 138 -16.33 -3.28 2.22
CA SER A 138 -17.49 -3.16 3.11
C SER A 138 -17.44 -4.17 4.25
N ASP A 139 -17.95 -3.78 5.43
CA ASP A 139 -17.89 -4.60 6.65
C ASP A 139 -18.44 -6.02 6.45
N ALA A 140 -19.54 -6.13 5.69
CA ALA A 140 -20.17 -7.42 5.40
C ALA A 140 -19.23 -8.36 4.64
N LEU A 141 -18.56 -7.87 3.59
CA LEU A 141 -17.62 -8.68 2.82
C LEU A 141 -16.30 -8.89 3.57
N ALA A 142 -15.83 -7.89 4.31
CA ALA A 142 -14.63 -7.99 5.14
C ALA A 142 -14.74 -9.14 6.15
N ALA A 143 -15.89 -9.29 6.81
CA ALA A 143 -16.14 -10.40 7.73
C ALA A 143 -16.07 -11.78 7.04
N LYS A 144 -16.50 -11.89 5.77
CA LYS A 144 -16.40 -13.13 4.99
C LYS A 144 -14.96 -13.44 4.60
N ILE A 145 -14.20 -12.42 4.21
CA ILE A 145 -12.77 -12.55 3.89
C ILE A 145 -12.00 -12.99 5.15
N GLU A 146 -12.27 -12.37 6.30
CA GLU A 146 -11.67 -12.74 7.58
C GLU A 146 -11.98 -14.19 7.96
N HIS A 147 -13.23 -14.64 7.78
CA HIS A 147 -13.60 -16.04 8.01
C HIS A 147 -12.82 -17.02 7.11
N LEU A 148 -12.51 -16.65 5.87
CA LEU A 148 -11.73 -17.49 4.95
C LEU A 148 -10.23 -17.47 5.23
N CYS A 149 -9.69 -16.32 5.65
CA CYS A 149 -8.25 -16.10 5.77
C CYS A 149 -7.73 -16.13 7.23
N GLY A 150 -8.62 -16.26 8.21
CA GLY A 150 -8.29 -16.15 9.64
C GLY A 150 -7.87 -14.73 10.03
N ASP A 151 -7.02 -14.62 11.07
CA ASP A 151 -6.54 -13.36 11.66
C ASP A 151 -5.57 -12.54 10.75
N SER A 152 -5.72 -12.63 9.43
CA SER A 152 -4.79 -12.11 8.42
C SER A 152 -5.18 -10.74 7.85
N LEU A 153 -6.35 -10.20 8.20
CA LEU A 153 -6.82 -8.91 7.70
C LEU A 153 -6.49 -7.78 8.69
N ARG A 154 -5.85 -6.72 8.19
CA ARG A 154 -5.55 -5.49 8.95
C ARG A 154 -5.96 -4.30 8.12
N PHE A 155 -6.66 -3.35 8.73
CA PHE A 155 -7.21 -2.17 8.07
C PHE A 155 -6.21 -1.01 7.93
N TYR A 156 -5.06 -1.13 8.58
CA TYR A 156 -4.02 -0.11 8.55
C TYR A 156 -2.70 -0.75 8.13
N ASP A 157 -1.99 -0.08 7.23
CA ASP A 157 -0.59 -0.34 7.03
C ASP A 157 0.24 0.47 8.04
N ALA A 158 1.29 -0.18 8.55
CA ALA A 158 2.32 0.48 9.34
C ALA A 158 3.66 0.15 8.71
N ALA A 159 3.85 0.66 7.49
CA ALA A 159 5.04 0.38 6.71
C ALA A 159 6.21 1.24 7.22
N ALA A 160 7.29 0.57 7.63
CA ALA A 160 8.58 1.22 7.80
C ALA A 160 9.22 1.44 6.42
N PRO A 161 10.10 2.46 6.25
CA PRO A 161 10.86 2.61 5.03
C PRO A 161 11.69 1.35 4.71
N ILE A 162 11.60 0.86 3.47
CA ILE A 162 12.43 -0.23 2.95
C ILE A 162 13.55 0.39 2.12
N ILE A 163 14.79 -0.08 2.34
CA ILE A 163 15.98 0.39 1.64
C ILE A 163 16.68 -0.76 0.92
N THR A 164 17.34 -0.47 -0.19
CA THR A 164 18.05 -1.48 -0.99
C THR A 164 19.33 -1.90 -0.29
N ALA A 165 19.59 -3.22 -0.21
CA ALA A 165 20.73 -3.78 0.50
C ALA A 165 22.09 -3.32 -0.05
N GLU A 166 22.14 -2.94 -1.32
CA GLU A 166 23.31 -2.44 -2.04
C GLU A 166 23.65 -0.98 -1.68
N SER A 167 22.70 -0.23 -1.13
CA SER A 167 22.93 1.16 -0.69
C SER A 167 23.49 1.26 0.73
N LEU A 168 23.62 0.13 1.43
CA LEU A 168 24.11 0.08 2.81
C LEU A 168 25.64 0.15 2.85
N ASP A 169 26.16 1.10 3.63
CA ASP A 169 27.56 1.11 4.03
C ASP A 169 27.81 0.01 5.08
N ARG A 170 28.45 -1.07 4.63
CA ARG A 170 28.69 -2.28 5.43
C ARG A 170 29.76 -2.08 6.50
N ASP A 171 30.61 -1.06 6.37
CA ASP A 171 31.68 -0.80 7.33
C ASP A 171 31.18 -0.08 8.60
N ARG A 172 29.96 0.48 8.55
CA ARG A 172 29.35 1.23 9.65
C ARG A 172 28.28 0.45 10.42
N ILE A 173 27.96 -0.76 9.98
CA ILE A 173 26.87 -1.57 10.52
C ILE A 173 27.36 -2.97 10.85
N PHE A 174 26.61 -3.71 11.66
CA PHE A 174 27.00 -5.09 12.00
C PHE A 174 25.80 -6.04 12.06
N ALA A 175 25.99 -7.25 11.57
CA ALA A 175 25.03 -8.34 11.71
C ALA A 175 25.09 -8.88 13.14
N ALA A 176 23.97 -8.85 13.85
CA ALA A 176 23.86 -9.47 15.16
C ALA A 176 22.40 -9.58 15.60
N SER A 177 22.10 -10.71 16.25
CA SER A 177 20.89 -10.89 17.03
C SER A 177 21.13 -10.54 18.50
N ARG A 178 20.09 -10.08 19.18
CA ARG A 178 20.18 -9.68 20.60
C ARG A 178 20.56 -10.89 21.47
N TYR A 179 21.42 -10.64 22.45
CA TYR A 179 21.96 -11.63 23.40
C TYR A 179 22.70 -12.79 22.73
N GLY A 180 23.14 -12.64 21.48
CA GLY A 180 23.76 -13.72 20.71
C GLY A 180 22.83 -14.90 20.46
N LYS A 181 21.51 -14.68 20.44
CA LYS A 181 20.53 -15.73 20.13
C LYS A 181 20.35 -15.89 18.62
N GLY A 182 20.45 -17.11 18.10
CA GLY A 182 20.36 -17.41 16.66
C GLY A 182 21.73 -17.46 15.97
N GLU A 183 21.75 -17.63 14.64
CA GLU A 183 23.00 -17.67 13.85
C GLU A 183 23.63 -16.28 13.65
N GLY A 184 22.94 -15.21 14.06
CA GLY A 184 23.50 -13.85 14.14
C GLY A 184 23.26 -12.97 12.91
N GLU A 185 22.56 -13.45 11.88
CA GLU A 185 22.38 -12.73 10.60
C GLU A 185 20.97 -12.19 10.34
N ASP A 186 20.02 -12.39 11.26
CA ASP A 186 18.62 -11.99 11.04
C ASP A 186 18.41 -10.46 11.00
N TYR A 187 19.34 -9.71 11.62
CA TYR A 187 19.28 -8.27 11.71
C TYR A 187 20.62 -7.61 11.42
N LEU A 188 20.58 -6.54 10.63
CA LEU A 188 21.65 -5.57 10.51
C LEU A 188 21.39 -4.42 11.49
N ASN A 189 22.44 -4.03 12.22
CA ASN A 189 22.36 -3.05 13.28
C ASN A 189 23.16 -1.81 12.87
N CYS A 190 22.48 -0.66 12.80
CA CYS A 190 23.10 0.65 12.62
C CYS A 190 23.26 1.31 14.00
N PRO A 191 24.44 1.24 14.64
CA PRO A 191 24.66 1.85 15.93
C PRO A 191 24.64 3.37 15.83
N MET A 192 24.16 4.02 16.89
CA MET A 192 24.35 5.45 17.12
C MET A 192 25.06 5.67 18.45
N ASN A 193 25.98 6.63 18.46
CA ASN A 193 26.46 7.25 19.69
C ASN A 193 25.41 8.24 20.24
N ARG A 194 25.74 8.89 21.36
CA ARG A 194 24.80 9.81 22.03
C ARG A 194 24.47 11.04 21.19
N GLU A 195 25.47 11.65 20.58
CA GLU A 195 25.32 12.86 19.76
C GLU A 195 24.52 12.57 18.49
N GLU A 196 24.83 11.47 17.80
CA GLU A 196 24.08 11.02 16.62
C GLU A 196 22.60 10.78 16.95
N TYR A 197 22.32 10.19 18.11
CA TYR A 197 20.95 9.97 18.58
C TYR A 197 20.23 11.28 18.90
N GLU A 198 20.87 12.19 19.63
CA GLU A 198 20.27 13.48 20.00
C GLU A 198 19.96 14.33 18.75
N ASN A 199 20.83 14.28 17.75
CA ASN A 199 20.60 14.90 16.45
C ASN A 199 19.44 14.24 15.70
N PHE A 200 19.44 12.90 15.59
CA PHE A 200 18.35 12.15 14.94
C PHE A 200 17.00 12.43 15.60
N TYR A 201 16.95 12.41 16.93
CA TYR A 201 15.75 12.71 17.70
C TYR A 201 15.23 14.12 17.40
N THR A 202 16.13 15.11 17.42
CA THR A 202 15.78 16.51 17.17
C THR A 202 15.19 16.69 15.78
N GLU A 203 15.81 16.12 14.76
CA GLU A 203 15.27 16.19 13.39
C GLU A 203 13.92 15.46 13.27
N LEU A 204 13.77 14.30 13.91
CA LEU A 204 12.55 13.50 13.83
C LEU A 204 11.33 14.22 14.43
N VAL A 205 11.47 14.88 15.58
CA VAL A 205 10.32 15.54 16.23
C VAL A 205 9.87 16.81 15.50
N HIS A 206 10.75 17.42 14.70
CA HIS A 206 10.46 18.60 13.87
C HIS A 206 10.14 18.26 12.41
N ALA A 207 10.21 16.98 12.03
CA ALA A 207 9.95 16.53 10.67
C ALA A 207 8.52 16.84 10.21
N GLN A 208 8.38 17.15 8.91
CA GLN A 208 7.07 17.33 8.30
C GLN A 208 6.32 16.01 8.25
N ARG A 209 5.03 16.05 8.59
CA ARG A 209 4.13 14.89 8.56
C ARG A 209 3.09 15.05 7.47
N ALA A 210 2.71 13.94 6.84
CA ALA A 210 1.56 13.94 5.95
C ALA A 210 0.29 14.28 6.74
N PRO A 211 -0.61 15.13 6.20
CA PRO A 211 -1.87 15.40 6.85
C PRO A 211 -2.75 14.15 6.86
N LEU A 212 -3.29 13.78 8.02
CA LEU A 212 -4.26 12.69 8.15
C LEU A 212 -5.60 13.09 7.50
N HIS A 213 -6.27 12.15 6.83
CA HIS A 213 -7.61 12.37 6.28
C HIS A 213 -8.69 11.99 7.30
N GLY A 214 -9.90 12.53 7.18
CA GLY A 214 -10.95 12.34 8.19
C GLY A 214 -11.33 10.88 8.49
N CYS A 215 -11.13 9.96 7.54
CA CYS A 215 -11.27 8.51 7.75
C CYS A 215 -10.15 7.93 8.63
N ASP A 216 -8.96 8.51 8.61
CA ASP A 216 -7.80 8.10 9.42
C ASP A 216 -7.87 8.70 10.84
N VAL A 217 -8.75 9.70 11.04
CA VAL A 217 -8.92 10.43 12.31
C VAL A 217 -10.04 9.83 13.17
N GLN A 218 -10.97 9.05 12.60
CA GLN A 218 -12.15 8.54 13.31
C GLN A 218 -11.86 7.50 14.40
N ASP A 219 -10.61 7.02 14.52
CA ASP A 219 -10.11 6.46 15.78
C ASP A 219 -8.89 7.28 16.26
N PRO A 220 -9.11 8.32 17.10
CA PRO A 220 -8.02 9.12 17.68
C PRO A 220 -7.10 8.31 18.60
N LYS A 221 -7.44 7.04 18.86
CA LYS A 221 -6.45 6.08 19.33
C LYS A 221 -5.54 5.81 18.15
N VAL A 222 -4.49 6.61 18.01
CA VAL A 222 -3.21 6.10 17.53
C VAL A 222 -3.10 4.69 18.09
N TYR A 223 -3.12 3.66 17.24
CA TYR A 223 -3.12 2.28 17.73
C TYR A 223 -1.92 2.18 18.67
N GLU A 224 -2.16 2.11 19.99
CA GLU A 224 -1.10 2.31 20.98
C GLU A 224 -0.03 1.21 20.83
N GLY A 225 -0.38 0.09 20.19
CA GLY A 225 0.55 -0.97 19.80
C GLY A 225 1.37 -0.72 18.53
N CYS A 226 1.14 0.36 17.77
CA CYS A 226 1.73 0.64 16.46
C CYS A 226 1.70 2.16 16.17
N MET A 227 2.41 2.88 17.03
CA MET A 227 2.54 4.33 16.97
C MET A 227 3.58 4.77 15.93
N PRO A 228 3.32 5.82 15.13
CA PRO A 228 4.35 6.44 14.30
C PRO A 228 5.55 6.87 15.16
N ILE A 229 6.76 6.62 14.67
CA ILE A 229 7.99 6.82 15.46
C ILE A 229 8.19 8.28 15.89
N GLU A 230 7.76 9.23 15.06
CA GLU A 230 7.77 10.66 15.36
C GLU A 230 6.76 11.05 16.46
N VAL A 231 5.63 10.35 16.55
CA VAL A 231 4.66 10.53 17.66
C VAL A 231 5.22 9.91 18.94
N MET A 232 5.88 8.76 18.86
CA MET A 232 6.60 8.18 20.01
C MET A 232 7.68 9.12 20.53
N ALA A 233 8.46 9.73 19.64
CA ALA A 233 9.52 10.67 19.97
C ALA A 233 8.99 11.94 20.67
N GLN A 234 7.83 12.45 20.24
CA GLN A 234 7.16 13.59 20.88
C GLN A 234 6.75 13.31 22.34
N ARG A 235 6.55 12.05 22.73
CA ARG A 235 6.24 11.66 24.13
C ARG A 235 7.45 11.70 25.05
N GLY A 236 8.67 11.79 24.51
CA GLY A 236 9.88 11.98 25.29
C GLY A 236 11.14 11.52 24.57
N PRO A 237 12.30 12.13 24.91
CA PRO A 237 13.57 11.86 24.23
C PRO A 237 14.10 10.45 24.45
N ASP A 238 13.64 9.73 25.47
CA ASP A 238 14.07 8.34 25.72
C ASP A 238 13.04 7.31 25.23
N THR A 239 11.83 7.73 24.84
CA THR A 239 10.73 6.83 24.47
C THR A 239 11.13 5.89 23.34
N ILE A 240 11.71 6.43 22.27
CA ILE A 240 12.15 5.63 21.12
C ILE A 240 13.40 4.79 21.44
N ARG A 241 14.27 5.24 22.37
CA ARG A 241 15.44 4.50 22.85
C ARG A 241 15.08 3.32 23.76
N PHE A 242 13.92 3.36 24.42
CA PHE A 242 13.38 2.20 25.14
C PHE A 242 12.47 1.32 24.26
N GLY A 243 12.00 1.86 23.12
CA GLY A 243 11.19 1.14 22.14
C GLY A 243 11.99 0.65 20.93
N PRO A 244 11.71 1.16 19.70
CA PRO A 244 12.29 0.63 18.46
C PRO A 244 13.81 0.78 18.36
N LEU A 245 14.41 1.78 19.02
CA LEU A 245 15.84 2.07 18.94
C LEU A 245 16.67 1.50 20.10
N LYS A 246 16.11 0.57 20.87
CA LYS A 246 16.76 0.04 22.07
C LYS A 246 18.04 -0.74 21.74
N PRO A 247 19.18 -0.48 22.38
CA PRO A 247 20.43 -1.21 22.12
C PRO A 247 20.59 -2.49 22.97
N VAL A 248 19.56 -2.85 23.75
CA VAL A 248 19.65 -3.92 24.76
C VAL A 248 20.00 -5.28 24.15
N GLY A 249 21.02 -5.94 24.69
CA GLY A 249 21.49 -7.24 24.20
C GLY A 249 22.41 -7.17 22.99
N LEU A 250 22.80 -5.98 22.53
CA LEU A 250 23.78 -5.81 21.45
C LEU A 250 25.11 -5.30 22.00
N ARG A 251 26.19 -5.71 21.33
CA ARG A 251 27.54 -5.22 21.55
C ARG A 251 28.15 -4.92 20.18
N ASP A 252 28.47 -3.66 19.96
CA ASP A 252 29.06 -3.22 18.70
C ASP A 252 30.51 -3.73 18.61
N PRO A 253 30.87 -4.50 17.56
CA PRO A 253 32.21 -5.05 17.41
C PRO A 253 33.27 -3.97 17.16
N HIS A 254 32.90 -2.81 16.62
CA HIS A 254 33.85 -1.73 16.32
C HIS A 254 34.29 -1.00 17.59
N THR A 255 33.35 -0.75 18.51
CA THR A 255 33.63 -0.03 19.76
C THR A 255 33.85 -0.96 20.95
N GLY A 256 33.42 -2.22 20.86
CA GLY A 256 33.46 -3.16 21.98
C GLY A 256 32.45 -2.85 23.09
N HIS A 257 31.57 -1.88 22.90
CA HIS A 257 30.60 -1.41 23.89
C HIS A 257 29.16 -1.56 23.37
N ARG A 258 28.19 -1.43 24.28
CA ARG A 258 26.78 -1.32 23.89
C ARG A 258 26.57 0.07 23.27
N PRO A 259 25.98 0.18 22.06
CA PRO A 259 25.70 1.48 21.46
C PRO A 259 24.67 2.25 22.29
N TRP A 260 24.58 3.57 22.08
CA TRP A 260 23.62 4.41 22.80
C TRP A 260 22.18 4.15 22.33
N ALA A 261 22.01 4.00 21.03
CA ALA A 261 20.79 3.59 20.35
C ALA A 261 21.14 2.78 19.09
N VAL A 262 20.16 2.11 18.47
CA VAL A 262 20.37 1.29 17.27
C VAL A 262 19.16 1.34 16.35
N VAL A 263 19.35 1.48 15.05
CA VAL A 263 18.32 1.13 14.06
C VAL A 263 18.57 -0.31 13.62
N GLN A 264 17.57 -1.18 13.73
CA GLN A 264 17.67 -2.56 13.25
C GLN A 264 16.95 -2.70 11.90
N LEU A 265 17.63 -3.27 10.92
CA LEU A 265 17.05 -3.67 9.64
C LEU A 265 16.91 -5.17 9.62
N ARG A 266 15.78 -5.66 9.10
CA ARG A 266 15.57 -7.07 8.77
C ARG A 266 15.42 -7.20 7.26
N ARG A 267 15.67 -8.40 6.76
CA ARG A 267 15.32 -8.75 5.39
C ARG A 267 13.79 -8.88 5.30
N GLU A 268 13.19 -8.17 4.35
CA GLU A 268 11.81 -8.39 3.91
C GLU A 268 11.78 -9.48 2.81
#